data_AF-A0A537M4G3-F1
#
_entry.id   AF-A0A537M4G3-F1
#
_cell.length_a   1.000
_cell.length_b   1.000
_cell.length_c   1.000
_cell.angle_alpha   90.00
_cell.angle_beta   90.00
_cell.angle_gamma   90.00
#
_symmetry.space_group_name_H-M   'P 1'
#
loop_
_entity.id
_entity.type
_entity.pdbx_description
1 polymer ?
#
loop_
_entity_poly.entity_id
_entity_poly.type
_entity_poly.pdbx_seq_one_letter_code
_entity_poly.pdbx_strand_id
1 'polypeptide(L)'
;MIQTLPNPDRPIVLVGLMGAGKSTVGRRLAKRLGLPFTDSDSEIESAAHRTIAEIFDSYGESGFRDGERRVIARLLHGPVKVIATGGGAFLDERTRALILERCTAI
;
A
#
# COMPACT_ATOMS: atom_id res chain seq x y z
N MET A 1 -11.84 -22.49 20.47
CA MET A 1 -12.02 -21.03 20.61
C MET A 1 -11.15 -20.35 19.57
N ILE A 2 -11.73 -19.65 18.59
CA ILE A 2 -10.96 -18.79 17.69
C ILE A 2 -10.72 -17.50 18.49
N GLN A 3 -9.49 -17.23 18.91
CA GLN A 3 -9.16 -15.92 19.49
C GLN A 3 -9.46 -14.86 18.42
N THR A 4 -10.42 -14.00 18.67
CA THR A 4 -10.63 -12.79 17.88
C THR A 4 -9.41 -11.90 18.09
N LEU A 5 -8.62 -11.72 17.04
CA LEU A 5 -7.52 -10.75 17.06
C LEU A 5 -8.11 -9.36 17.32
N PRO A 6 -7.45 -8.50 18.11
CA PRO A 6 -7.90 -7.13 18.28
C PRO A 6 -7.97 -6.44 16.92
N ASN A 7 -9.08 -5.74 16.66
CA ASN A 7 -9.21 -4.93 15.45
C ASN A 7 -8.16 -3.80 15.50
N PRO A 8 -7.32 -3.65 14.48
CA PRO A 8 -6.36 -2.56 14.44
C PRO A 8 -7.10 -1.22 14.34
N ASP A 9 -6.56 -0.22 15.02
CA ASP A 9 -7.03 1.17 15.04
C ASP A 9 -6.46 2.00 13.89
N ARG A 10 -5.47 1.47 13.17
CA ARG A 10 -4.77 2.11 12.06
C ARG A 10 -4.54 1.13 10.90
N PRO A 11 -4.33 1.61 9.66
CA PRO A 11 -4.00 0.75 8.53
C PRO A 11 -2.74 -0.10 8.76
N ILE A 12 -2.74 -1.30 8.19
CA ILE A 12 -1.56 -2.18 8.15
C ILE A 12 -0.96 -2.10 6.76
N VAL A 13 0.32 -1.74 6.66
CA VAL A 13 1.04 -1.59 5.40
C VAL A 13 2.13 -2.66 5.32
N LEU A 14 2.05 -3.51 4.31
CA LEU A 14 3.05 -4.54 4.04
C LEU A 14 4.10 -3.97 3.10
N VAL A 15 5.34 -3.87 3.59
CA VAL A 15 6.50 -3.33 2.87
C VAL A 15 7.47 -4.47 2.51
N GLY A 16 8.29 -4.25 1.48
CA GLY A 16 9.28 -5.22 1.04
C GLY A 16 9.35 -5.35 -0.47
N LEU A 17 10.32 -6.11 -0.96
CA LEU A 17 10.62 -6.23 -2.38
C LEU A 17 9.45 -6.84 -3.19
N MET A 18 9.50 -6.66 -4.52
CA MET A 18 8.61 -7.38 -5.43
C MET A 18 8.78 -8.89 -5.27
N GLY A 19 7.70 -9.66 -5.40
CA GLY A 19 7.75 -11.12 -5.23
C GLY A 19 7.82 -11.62 -3.78
N ALA A 20 7.97 -10.76 -2.77
CA ALA A 20 8.00 -11.14 -1.35
C ALA A 20 6.66 -11.69 -0.79
N GLY A 21 5.64 -11.85 -1.64
CA GLY A 21 4.35 -12.41 -1.25
C GLY A 21 3.39 -11.46 -0.54
N LYS A 22 3.66 -10.14 -0.54
CA LYS A 22 2.87 -9.12 0.17
C LYS A 22 1.38 -9.17 -0.15
N SER A 23 1.00 -9.25 -1.43
CA SER A 23 -0.41 -9.32 -1.82
C SER A 23 -1.06 -10.64 -1.38
N THR A 24 -0.31 -11.75 -1.37
CA THR A 24 -0.79 -13.06 -0.89
C THR A 24 -1.00 -13.07 0.62
N VAL A 25 -0.02 -12.58 1.39
CA VAL A 25 -0.11 -12.47 2.86
C VAL A 25 -1.17 -11.45 3.25
N GLY A 26 -1.20 -10.29 2.60
CA GLY A 26 -2.14 -9.21 2.87
C GLY A 26 -3.59 -9.62 2.69
N ARG A 27 -3.94 -10.34 1.61
CA ARG A 27 -5.29 -10.88 1.43
C ARG A 27 -5.69 -11.85 2.55
N ARG A 28 -4.77 -12.72 2.98
CA ARG A 28 -5.04 -13.67 4.08
C ARG A 28 -5.18 -12.95 5.42
N LEU A 29 -4.34 -11.95 5.67
CA LEU A 29 -4.38 -11.13 6.87
C LEU A 29 -5.69 -10.32 6.95
N ALA A 30 -6.04 -9.63 5.87
CA ALA A 30 -7.28 -8.86 5.76
C ALA A 30 -8.51 -9.73 6.03
N LYS A 31 -8.57 -10.93 5.42
CA LYS A 31 -9.64 -11.90 5.66
C LYS A 31 -9.71 -12.35 7.13
N ARG A 32 -8.57 -12.57 7.78
CA ARG A 32 -8.52 -12.97 9.20
C ARG A 32 -8.94 -11.84 10.15
N LEU A 33 -8.68 -10.59 9.78
CA LEU A 33 -9.03 -9.40 10.56
C LEU A 33 -10.42 -8.83 10.21
N GLY A 34 -11.10 -9.35 9.19
CA GLY A 34 -12.36 -8.78 8.71
C GLY A 34 -12.19 -7.38 8.08
N LEU A 35 -11.02 -7.09 7.52
CA LEU A 35 -10.70 -5.79 6.93
C LEU A 35 -10.67 -5.84 5.40
N PRO A 36 -10.82 -4.69 4.72
CA PRO A 36 -10.53 -4.58 3.29
C PRO A 36 -9.03 -4.83 3.00
N PHE A 37 -8.75 -5.30 1.78
CA PHE A 37 -7.40 -5.40 1.24
C PHE A 37 -7.27 -4.50 0.00
N THR A 38 -6.11 -3.84 -0.13
CA THR A 38 -5.78 -3.04 -1.31
C THR A 38 -4.32 -3.26 -1.72
N ASP A 39 -4.07 -3.30 -3.03
CA ASP A 39 -2.72 -3.30 -3.61
C ASP A 39 -2.45 -1.89 -4.18
N SER A 40 -1.39 -1.23 -3.71
CA SER A 40 -1.12 0.16 -4.10
C SER A 40 -0.83 0.31 -5.59
N ASP A 41 -0.18 -0.69 -6.20
CA ASP A 41 0.21 -0.63 -7.60
C ASP A 41 -1.05 -0.64 -8.47
N SER A 42 -2.02 -1.50 -8.15
CA SER A 42 -3.34 -1.51 -8.81
C SER A 42 -4.10 -0.19 -8.62
N GLU A 43 -4.00 0.45 -7.46
CA GLU A 43 -4.63 1.75 -7.21
C GLU A 43 -3.98 2.90 -7.98
N ILE A 44 -2.65 2.84 -8.16
CA ILE A 44 -1.92 3.80 -8.98
C ILE A 44 -2.35 3.68 -10.43
N GLU A 45 -2.38 2.47 -10.98
CA GLU A 45 -2.80 2.23 -12.36
C GLU A 45 -4.25 2.66 -12.61
N SER A 46 -5.14 2.30 -11.68
CA SER A 46 -6.55 2.70 -11.72
C SER A 46 -6.72 4.22 -11.69
N ALA A 47 -5.98 4.92 -10.81
CA ALA A 47 -6.06 6.38 -10.69
C ALA A 47 -5.47 7.12 -11.90
N ALA A 48 -4.46 6.54 -12.56
CA ALA A 48 -3.81 7.13 -13.72
C ALA A 48 -4.47 6.75 -15.06
N HIS A 49 -5.36 5.74 -15.06
CA HIS A 49 -5.86 5.08 -16.27
C HIS A 49 -4.73 4.63 -17.22
N ARG A 50 -3.62 4.18 -16.63
CA ARG A 50 -2.37 3.79 -17.30
C ARG A 50 -1.68 2.71 -16.50
N THR A 51 -0.94 1.85 -17.17
CA THR A 51 -0.02 0.91 -16.51
C THR A 51 1.13 1.65 -15.83
N ILE A 52 1.75 1.04 -14.83
CA ILE A 52 2.96 1.62 -14.20
C ILE A 52 4.04 1.88 -15.25
N ALA A 53 4.22 0.96 -16.21
CA ALA A 53 5.20 1.13 -17.29
C ALA A 53 4.95 2.41 -18.12
N GLU A 54 3.70 2.67 -18.52
CA GLU A 54 3.34 3.90 -19.25
C GLU A 54 3.52 5.17 -18.41
N ILE A 55 3.30 5.08 -17.09
CA ILE A 55 3.55 6.21 -16.17
C ILE A 55 5.06 6.52 -16.12
N PHE A 56 5.91 5.51 -15.98
CA PHE A 56 7.36 5.70 -16.01
C PHE A 56 7.84 6.25 -17.36
N ASP A 57 7.30 5.76 -18.48
CA ASP A 57 7.67 6.22 -19.82
C ASP A 57 7.25 7.69 -20.06
N SER A 58 6.09 8.08 -19.56
CA SER A 58 5.55 9.45 -19.72
C SER A 58 6.14 10.48 -18.74
N TYR A 59 6.39 10.07 -17.49
CA TYR A 59 6.66 11.00 -16.38
C TYR A 59 7.98 10.73 -15.64
N GLY A 60 8.69 9.66 -16.01
CA GLY A 60 9.88 9.19 -15.32
C GLY A 60 9.60 8.73 -13.89
N GLU A 61 10.67 8.33 -13.20
CA GLU A 61 10.57 7.86 -11.81
C GLU A 61 10.06 8.95 -10.87
N SER A 62 10.51 10.21 -11.03
CA SER A 62 10.06 11.30 -10.16
C SER A 62 8.55 11.50 -10.22
N GLY A 63 7.95 11.46 -11.41
CA GLY A 63 6.50 11.58 -11.57
C GLY A 63 5.77 10.37 -11.00
N PHE A 64 6.30 9.17 -11.19
CA PHE A 64 5.76 7.96 -10.57
C PHE A 64 5.77 8.05 -9.04
N ARG A 65 6.88 8.45 -8.41
CA ARG A 65 6.99 8.57 -6.94
C ARG A 65 6.04 9.61 -6.37
N ASP A 66 5.88 10.75 -7.06
CA ASP A 66 4.90 11.75 -6.64
C ASP A 66 3.45 11.24 -6.75
N GLY A 67 3.14 10.46 -7.78
CA GLY A 67 1.85 9.79 -7.94
C GLY A 67 1.60 8.73 -6.86
N GLU A 68 2.57 7.82 -6.67
CA GLU A 68 2.59 6.77 -5.65
C GLU A 68 2.32 7.36 -4.25
N ARG A 69 3.04 8.41 -3.89
CA ARG A 69 2.85 9.11 -2.60
C ARG A 69 1.44 9.66 -2.43
N ARG A 70 0.84 10.26 -3.46
CA ARG A 70 -0.54 10.78 -3.41
C ARG A 70 -1.56 9.66 -3.23
N VAL A 71 -1.37 8.54 -3.94
CA VAL A 71 -2.24 7.36 -3.82
C VAL A 71 -2.13 6.75 -2.44
N ILE A 72 -0.91 6.57 -1.91
CA ILE A 72 -0.70 6.09 -0.55
C ILE A 72 -1.41 7.01 0.44
N ALA A 73 -1.18 8.33 0.39
CA ALA A 73 -1.88 9.28 1.25
C ALA A 73 -3.40 9.11 1.22
N ARG A 74 -4.01 9.00 0.03
CA ARG A 74 -5.44 8.74 -0.12
C ARG A 74 -5.87 7.43 0.57
N LEU A 75 -5.10 6.36 0.40
CA LEU A 75 -5.41 5.07 1.01
C LEU A 75 -5.35 5.11 2.54
N LEU A 76 -4.43 5.91 3.10
CA LEU A 76 -4.26 6.07 4.54
C LEU A 76 -5.32 6.96 5.19
N HIS A 77 -5.97 7.86 4.44
CA HIS A 77 -7.08 8.69 4.94
C HIS A 77 -8.43 7.96 4.97
N GLY A 78 -8.53 6.77 4.36
CA GLY A 78 -9.76 5.99 4.33
C GLY A 78 -9.99 5.11 5.58
N PRO A 79 -10.98 4.20 5.54
CA PRO A 79 -11.18 3.23 6.61
C PRO A 79 -9.96 2.31 6.79
N VAL A 80 -9.76 1.81 8.01
CA VAL A 80 -8.69 0.87 8.35
C VAL A 80 -8.75 -0.34 7.42
N LYS A 81 -7.59 -0.68 6.83
CA LYS A 81 -7.44 -1.74 5.83
C LYS A 81 -6.02 -2.29 5.83
N VAL A 82 -5.83 -3.40 5.13
CA VAL A 82 -4.50 -3.96 4.84
C VAL A 82 -4.06 -3.52 3.44
N ILE A 83 -2.86 -2.97 3.32
CA ILE A 83 -2.32 -2.42 2.08
C ILE A 83 -1.02 -3.16 1.74
N ALA A 84 -0.91 -3.71 0.54
CA ALA A 84 0.36 -4.16 -0.02
C ALA A 84 0.95 -3.03 -0.87
N THR A 85 2.23 -2.70 -0.65
CA THR A 85 2.89 -1.63 -1.41
C THR A 85 3.73 -2.15 -2.58
N GLY A 86 3.99 -1.29 -3.56
CA GLY A 86 5.05 -1.50 -4.54
C GLY A 86 6.42 -1.68 -3.88
N GLY A 87 7.34 -2.37 -4.56
CA GLY A 87 8.64 -2.73 -4.00
C GLY A 87 9.54 -1.54 -3.65
N GLY A 88 9.34 -0.40 -4.31
CA GLY A 88 10.11 0.83 -4.09
C GLY A 88 9.43 1.86 -3.18
N ALA A 89 8.17 1.65 -2.79
CA ALA A 89 7.38 2.67 -2.08
C ALA A 89 8.05 3.16 -0.78
N PHE A 90 8.70 2.26 -0.05
CA PHE A 90 9.33 2.59 1.24
C PHE A 90 10.73 3.23 1.10
N LEU A 91 11.27 3.28 -0.12
CA LEU A 91 12.56 3.93 -0.39
C LEU A 91 12.41 5.45 -0.45
N ASP A 92 11.29 5.95 -0.98
CA ASP A 92 10.95 7.37 -0.96
C ASP A 92 10.75 7.85 0.49
N GLU A 93 11.53 8.85 0.88
CA GLU A 93 11.57 9.35 2.26
C GLU A 93 10.23 9.91 2.72
N ARG A 94 9.52 10.62 1.84
CA ARG A 94 8.24 11.25 2.15
C ARG A 94 7.14 10.20 2.34
N THR A 95 7.15 9.19 1.48
CA THR A 95 6.23 8.05 1.57
C THR A 95 6.50 7.23 2.82
N ARG A 96 7.77 6.94 3.12
CA ARG A 96 8.17 6.24 4.34
C ARG A 96 7.74 6.99 5.60
N ALA A 97 8.00 8.30 5.67
CA ALA A 97 7.59 9.13 6.81
C ALA A 97 6.08 9.06 7.04
N LEU A 98 5.30 9.19 5.95
CA LEU A 98 3.85 9.12 6.00
C LEU A 98 3.33 7.76 6.49
N ILE A 99 3.92 6.66 6.01
CA ILE A 99 3.56 5.29 6.45
C ILE A 99 3.87 5.10 7.94
N LEU A 100 5.05 5.53 8.40
CA LEU A 100 5.46 5.36 9.79
C LEU A 100 4.65 6.23 10.76
N GLU A 101 4.19 7.40 10.32
CA GLU A 101 3.33 8.29 11.11
C GLU A 101 1.93 7.70 11.31
N ARG A 102 1.36 7.05 10.29
CA ARG A 102 -0.09 6.77 10.23
C ARG A 102 -0.46 5.29 10.25
N CYS A 103 0.50 4.39 10.17
CA CYS A 103 0.23 2.98 9.94
C CYS A 103 1.07 2.08 10.84
N THR A 104 0.69 0.80 10.87
CA THR A 104 1.58 -0.27 11.30
C THR A 104 2.27 -0.81 10.05
N ALA A 105 3.57 -0.54 9.90
CA ALA A 105 4.38 -1.09 8.83
C ALA A 105 4.92 -2.47 9.22
N ILE A 106 4.81 -3.45 8.32
CA ILE A 106 5.29 -4.84 8.48
C ILE A 106 6.13 -5.23 7.28
#